data_AF-A0A7W1H1C2-F1
#
_entry.id   AF-A0A7W1H1C2-F1
#
_cell.length_a   1.000
_cell.length_b   1.000
_cell.length_c   1.000
_cell.angle_alpha   90.00
_cell.angle_beta   90.00
_cell.angle_gamma   90.00
#
_symmetry.space_group_name_H-M   'P 1'
#
loop_
_entity.id
_entity.type
_entity.pdbx_description
1 polymer ?
#
loop_
_entity_poly.entity_id
_entity_poly.type
_entity_poly.pdbx_seq_one_letter_code
_entity_poly.pdbx_strand_id
1 'polypeptide(L)'
;AMQRKLYGLSVVVTNSTAAGKALVGDFRGSARIYRTGSASITLHDSQPRDVSGTMYADYRLNQIVIRCEMRAEAVVLRPSGFVRVGPA
;
A
#
# COMPACT_ATOMS: atom_id res chain seq x y z
N ALA A 1 -15.58 -8.13 -2.94
CA ALA A 1 -14.91 -9.15 -2.09
C ALA A 1 -15.62 -9.20 -0.75
N MET A 2 -16.02 -10.37 -0.27
CA MET A 2 -16.65 -10.53 1.05
C MET A 2 -15.59 -10.25 2.13
N GLN A 3 -15.76 -9.17 2.88
CA GLN A 3 -14.81 -8.78 3.93
C GLN A 3 -14.94 -9.75 5.10
N ARG A 4 -13.84 -10.46 5.43
CA ARG A 4 -13.81 -11.39 6.56
C ARG A 4 -14.10 -10.64 7.86
N LYS A 5 -14.99 -11.19 8.68
CA LYS A 5 -15.30 -10.65 10.02
C LYS A 5 -14.88 -11.64 11.10
N LEU A 6 -14.33 -11.13 12.20
CA LEU A 6 -14.10 -11.88 13.43
C LEU A 6 -14.85 -11.15 14.54
N TYR A 7 -15.73 -11.86 15.26
CA TYR A 7 -16.56 -11.27 16.33
C TYR A 7 -17.33 -10.01 15.88
N GLY A 8 -17.82 -9.99 14.64
CA GLY A 8 -18.54 -8.84 14.05
C GLY A 8 -17.65 -7.68 13.59
N LEU A 9 -16.36 -7.67 13.93
CA LEU A 9 -15.39 -6.67 13.50
C LEU A 9 -14.81 -7.04 12.14
N SER A 10 -14.61 -6.03 11.29
CA SER A 10 -13.98 -6.22 9.98
C SER A 10 -12.49 -6.47 10.13
N VAL A 11 -11.98 -7.49 9.43
CA VAL A 11 -10.57 -7.91 9.53
C VAL A 11 -9.87 -7.70 8.21
N VAL A 12 -8.65 -7.15 8.28
CA VAL A 12 -7.73 -7.01 7.16
C VAL A 12 -6.55 -7.94 7.41
N VAL A 13 -6.33 -8.91 6.53
CA VAL A 13 -5.16 -9.79 6.56
C VAL A 13 -4.12 -9.19 5.63
N THR A 14 -2.91 -8.96 6.14
CA THR A 14 -1.80 -8.36 5.40
C THR A 14 -0.49 -9.05 5.75
N ASN A 15 0.42 -9.11 4.77
CA ASN A 15 1.78 -9.63 4.98
C ASN A 15 2.69 -8.60 5.69
N SER A 16 2.24 -7.35 5.83
CA SER A 16 2.99 -6.31 6.53
C SER A 16 2.95 -6.43 8.06
N THR A 17 2.13 -7.34 8.59
CA THR A 17 2.05 -7.61 10.04
C THR A 17 2.63 -8.99 10.31
N ALA A 18 3.60 -9.07 11.23
CA ALA A 18 4.23 -10.32 11.62
C ALA A 18 3.22 -11.34 12.14
N ALA A 19 3.50 -12.63 11.93
CA ALA A 19 2.68 -13.72 12.42
C ALA A 19 2.51 -13.64 13.95
N GLY A 20 1.28 -13.86 14.43
CA GLY A 20 0.95 -13.78 15.85
C GLY A 20 0.84 -12.35 16.41
N LYS A 21 1.09 -11.31 15.60
CA LYS A 21 0.86 -9.91 15.98
C LYS A 21 -0.41 -9.38 15.30
N ALA A 22 -1.11 -8.48 15.99
CA ALA A 22 -2.31 -7.82 15.48
C ALA A 22 -2.37 -6.37 15.95
N LEU A 23 -3.05 -5.53 15.16
CA LEU A 23 -3.41 -4.17 15.54
C LEU A 23 -4.93 -4.08 15.56
N VAL A 24 -5.49 -3.81 16.74
CA VAL A 24 -6.93 -3.68 16.94
C VAL A 24 -7.23 -2.27 17.40
N GLY A 25 -8.26 -1.64 16.85
CA GLY A 25 -8.63 -0.28 17.23
C GLY A 25 -9.71 0.33 16.37
N ASP A 26 -10.10 1.56 16.70
CA ASP A 26 -11.06 2.32 15.93
C ASP A 26 -10.40 3.06 14.76
N PHE A 27 -10.21 2.35 13.65
CA PHE A 27 -9.67 2.95 12.42
C PHE A 27 -10.60 3.97 11.76
N ARG A 28 -11.91 4.01 12.11
CA ARG A 28 -12.85 4.96 11.49
C ARG A 28 -12.82 6.33 12.17
N GLY A 29 -12.67 6.36 13.49
CA GLY A 29 -12.61 7.59 14.28
C GLY A 29 -11.19 8.06 14.64
N SER A 30 -10.23 7.14 14.75
CA SER A 30 -8.91 7.45 15.33
C SER A 30 -7.77 7.61 14.31
N ALA A 31 -7.99 7.29 13.04
CA ALA A 31 -7.04 7.51 11.95
C ALA A 31 -7.73 8.03 10.69
N ARG A 32 -7.00 8.80 9.89
CA ARG A 32 -7.44 9.29 8.58
C ARG A 32 -6.31 9.21 7.57
N ILE A 33 -6.68 9.03 6.31
CA ILE A 33 -5.77 9.14 5.18
C ILE A 33 -6.24 10.32 4.33
N TYR A 34 -5.44 11.37 4.27
CA TYR A 34 -5.66 12.50 3.39
C TYR A 34 -5.01 12.20 2.04
N ARG A 35 -5.80 12.23 0.97
CA ARG A 35 -5.27 12.06 -0.39
C ARG A 35 -5.03 13.44 -0.97
N THR A 36 -3.83 13.70 -1.44
CA THR A 36 -3.43 14.98 -2.04
C THR A 36 -3.77 15.06 -3.53
N GLY A 37 -4.43 14.03 -4.07
CA GLY A 37 -4.89 13.95 -5.46
C GLY A 37 -5.39 12.55 -5.82
N SER A 38 -5.88 12.40 -7.04
CA SER A 38 -6.19 11.11 -7.65
C SER A 38 -4.90 10.35 -7.99
N ALA A 39 -5.00 9.03 -8.14
CA ALA A 39 -3.88 8.26 -8.69
C ALA A 39 -3.62 8.69 -10.16
N SER A 40 -2.36 8.98 -10.49
CA SER A 40 -1.92 9.28 -11.85
C SER A 40 -1.30 8.05 -12.49
N ILE A 41 -1.64 7.78 -13.74
CA ILE A 41 -1.08 6.69 -14.53
C ILE A 41 -0.28 7.29 -15.66
N THR A 42 0.99 6.93 -15.75
CA THR A 42 1.89 7.33 -16.83
C THR A 42 2.39 6.08 -17.55
N LEU A 43 2.26 6.09 -18.86
CA LEU A 43 2.82 5.06 -19.73
C LEU A 43 4.16 5.56 -20.26
N HIS A 44 5.18 4.71 -20.17
CA HIS A 44 6.47 4.95 -20.77
C HIS A 44 6.79 3.84 -21.77
N ASP A 45 7.17 4.25 -22.96
CA ASP A 45 7.57 3.40 -24.09
C ASP A 45 9.09 3.45 -24.34
N SER A 46 9.82 4.32 -23.64
CA SER A 46 11.25 4.55 -23.88
C SER A 46 12.09 4.79 -22.61
N GLN A 47 11.82 4.11 -21.49
CA GLN A 47 12.77 4.22 -20.36
C GLN A 47 14.05 3.43 -20.67
N PRO A 48 15.23 3.98 -20.35
CA PRO A 48 16.48 3.25 -20.46
C PRO A 48 16.56 2.22 -19.32
N ARG A 49 16.87 0.97 -19.68
CA ARG A 49 17.00 -0.15 -18.75
C ARG A 49 18.30 -0.90 -19.01
N ASP A 50 19.00 -1.22 -17.93
CA ASP A 50 20.20 -2.04 -17.98
C ASP A 50 19.82 -3.53 -18.07
N VAL A 51 20.30 -4.19 -19.11
CA VAL A 51 20.23 -5.64 -19.27
C VAL A 51 21.66 -6.14 -19.44
N SER A 52 22.19 -6.74 -18.37
CA SER A 52 23.52 -7.37 -18.35
C SER A 52 24.66 -6.43 -18.76
N GLY A 53 24.62 -5.16 -18.35
CA GLY A 53 25.65 -4.16 -18.65
C GLY A 53 25.43 -3.40 -19.96
N THR A 54 24.31 -3.62 -20.65
CA THR A 54 23.94 -2.89 -21.88
C THR A 54 22.60 -2.18 -21.70
N MET A 55 22.56 -0.90 -22.07
CA MET A 55 21.35 -0.08 -21.96
C MET A 55 20.45 -0.27 -23.19
N TYR A 56 19.22 -0.71 -22.95
CA TYR A 56 18.17 -0.82 -23.97
C TYR A 56 17.01 0.11 -23.61
N ALA A 57 16.31 0.61 -24.63
CA ALA A 57 15.02 1.25 -24.42
C ALA A 57 13.91 0.19 -24.35
N ASP A 58 12.86 0.42 -23.55
CA ASP A 58 11.77 -0.53 -23.35
C ASP A 58 11.11 -1.02 -24.65
N TYR A 59 10.95 -0.15 -25.66
CA TYR A 59 10.43 -0.56 -26.98
C TYR A 59 11.28 -1.62 -27.68
N ARG A 60 12.62 -1.62 -27.48
CA ARG A 60 13.52 -2.64 -28.06
C ARG A 60 13.36 -3.99 -27.37
N LEU A 61 12.85 -3.98 -26.15
CA LEU A 61 12.56 -5.18 -25.36
C LEU A 61 11.08 -5.61 -25.50
N ASN A 62 10.29 -4.92 -26.32
CA ASN A 62 8.84 -5.10 -26.44
C ASN A 62 8.13 -5.04 -25.06
N GLN A 63 8.56 -4.11 -24.22
CA GLN A 63 8.03 -3.89 -22.88
C GLN A 63 7.31 -2.55 -22.81
N ILE A 64 6.21 -2.51 -22.05
CA ILE A 64 5.48 -1.29 -21.72
C ILE A 64 5.60 -1.10 -20.21
N VAL A 65 6.09 0.06 -19.77
CA VAL A 65 6.17 0.39 -18.35
C VAL A 65 5.00 1.27 -17.98
N ILE A 66 4.12 0.74 -17.12
CA ILE A 66 3.00 1.49 -16.55
C ILE A 66 3.39 1.90 -15.14
N ARG A 67 3.48 3.21 -14.91
CA ARG A 67 3.74 3.79 -13.60
C ARG A 67 2.45 4.36 -13.03
N CYS A 68 2.02 3.84 -11.89
CA CYS A 68 0.86 4.34 -11.14
C CYS A 68 1.36 5.01 -9.86
N GLU A 69 1.15 6.32 -9.73
CA GLU A 69 1.55 7.09 -8.55
C GLU A 69 0.31 7.63 -7.83
N MET A 70 0.32 7.61 -6.50
CA MET A 70 -0.71 8.23 -5.67
C MET A 70 -0.02 8.94 -4.50
N ARG A 71 -0.44 10.16 -4.20
CA ARG A 71 0.05 10.93 -3.05
C ARG A 71 -1.01 10.91 -1.95
N ALA A 72 -0.62 10.41 -0.79
CA ALA A 72 -1.47 10.37 0.39
C ALA A 72 -0.65 10.48 1.67
N GLU A 73 -1.27 11.04 2.69
CA GLU A 73 -0.71 11.24 4.02
C GLU A 73 -1.59 10.55 5.06
N ALA A 74 -0.98 9.77 5.94
CA ALA A 74 -1.67 9.08 7.02
C ALA A 74 -1.51 9.85 8.32
N VAL A 75 -2.63 10.14 9.00
CA VAL A 75 -2.65 10.87 10.26
C VAL A 75 -3.39 10.06 11.31
N VAL A 76 -2.77 9.92 12.48
CA VAL A 76 -3.36 9.27 13.67
C VAL A 76 -3.85 10.35 14.61
N LEU A 77 -5.18 10.49 14.73
CA LEU A 77 -5.82 11.53 15.52
C LEU A 77 -5.90 11.17 17.01
N ARG A 78 -6.07 9.88 17.32
CA ARG A 78 -6.21 9.38 18.69
C ARG A 78 -5.36 8.11 18.86
N PRO A 79 -4.08 8.24 19.23
CA PRO A 79 -3.19 7.09 19.38
C PRO A 79 -3.69 6.04 20.39
N SER A 80 -4.36 6.48 21.46
CA SER A 80 -4.96 5.59 22.47
C SER A 80 -6.13 4.76 21.97
N GLY A 81 -6.68 5.05 20.78
CA GLY A 81 -7.73 4.25 20.14
C GLY A 81 -7.23 2.93 19.54
N PHE A 82 -5.94 2.62 19.68
CA PHE A 82 -5.30 1.44 19.10
C PHE A 82 -4.55 0.62 20.16
N VAL A 83 -4.64 -0.69 20.04
CA VAL A 83 -3.93 -1.66 20.87
C VAL A 83 -3.15 -2.61 19.95
N ARG A 84 -1.85 -2.73 20.22
CA ARG A 84 -1.01 -3.76 19.62
C ARG A 84 -1.11 -5.02 20.46
N VAL A 85 -1.46 -6.14 19.83
CA VAL A 85 -1.59 -7.44 20.47
C VAL A 85 -0.50 -8.35 19.92
N GLY A 86 0.20 -9.05 20.80
CA GLY A 86 1.23 -10.02 20.46
C GLY A 86 2.36 -10.02 21.49
N PRO A 87 3.17 -11.09 21.53
CA PRO A 87 4.38 -11.11 22.34
C PRO A 87 5.34 -9.99 21.92
N ALA A 88 6.09 -9.45 22.89
CA ALA A 88 7.11 -8.42 22.68
C ALA A 88 8.06 -8.84 21.55
#